data_AF-A0A1N2U505-F1
#
_entry.id   AF-A0A1N2U505-F1
#
_cell.length_a   1.000
_cell.length_b   1.000
_cell.length_c   1.000
_cell.angle_alpha   90.00
_cell.angle_beta   90.00
_cell.angle_gamma   90.00
#
_symmetry.space_group_name_H-M   'P 1'
#
loop_
_entity.id
_entity.type
_entity.pdbx_description
1 polymer ?
#
loop_
_entity_poly.entity_id
_entity_poly.type
_entity_poly.pdbx_seq_one_letter_code
_entity_poly.pdbx_strand_id
1 'polypeptide(L)'
;MSRNMLRVILFDLLAPVVTVLAIVELGVILRWPVWWVVVCTAVCVLIVEGMAVNAYLARRDSVTVGTDDDGPALRTGIVALATASVLAVAVVGYARWTLPDREGNADRAAVTDVAATVSEAVVNFAPDNPDTSVRQATEHMTATQGQSFTRDFGRATAELKAKGISQQGEIVSVGIEALGPGDAVMATLVRRTSVAAKTRPEQSVLALRLTLTKRDGRWLVDNIAPIDRIGAQVPKN
;
A
#
# COMPACT_ATOMS: atom_id res chain seq x y z
N MET A 1 31.43 39.49 3.18
CA MET A 1 31.36 38.62 1.99
C MET A 1 31.02 39.49 0.79
N SER A 2 31.86 39.54 -0.25
CA SER A 2 31.61 40.39 -1.42
C SER A 2 30.48 39.79 -2.29
N ARG A 3 29.74 40.66 -3.00
CA ARG A 3 28.64 40.24 -3.89
C ARG A 3 29.08 39.17 -4.91
N ASN A 4 30.30 39.29 -5.41
CA ASN A 4 30.86 38.34 -6.37
C ASN A 4 31.16 36.98 -5.73
N MET A 5 31.67 36.96 -4.50
CA MET A 5 31.90 35.71 -3.76
C MET A 5 30.59 34.95 -3.47
N LEU A 6 29.50 35.68 -3.20
CA LEU A 6 28.18 35.07 -3.00
C LEU A 6 27.62 34.46 -4.28
N ARG A 7 27.82 35.11 -5.44
CA ARG A 7 27.41 34.57 -6.74
C ARG A 7 28.19 33.31 -7.10
N VAL A 8 29.50 33.27 -6.86
CA VAL A 8 30.32 32.07 -7.09
C VAL A 8 29.80 30.90 -6.27
N ILE A 9 29.56 31.09 -4.97
CA ILE A 9 29.03 30.03 -4.11
C ILE A 9 27.66 29.55 -4.59
N LEU A 10 26.77 30.47 -4.98
CA LEU A 10 25.41 30.11 -5.37
C LEU A 10 25.36 29.36 -6.71
N PHE A 11 26.05 29.85 -7.74
CA PHE A 11 25.94 29.33 -9.10
C PHE A 11 26.98 28.25 -9.41
N ASP A 12 28.21 28.40 -8.94
CA ASP A 12 29.31 27.52 -9.33
C ASP A 12 29.46 26.31 -8.41
N LEU A 13 28.89 26.38 -7.20
CA LEU A 13 28.97 25.31 -6.20
C LEU A 13 27.60 24.77 -5.82
N LEU A 14 26.71 25.62 -5.32
CA LEU A 14 25.45 25.16 -4.73
C LEU A 14 24.52 24.55 -5.80
N ALA A 15 24.33 25.21 -6.94
CA ALA A 15 23.45 24.70 -7.99
C ALA A 15 23.88 23.32 -8.56
N PRO A 16 25.17 23.09 -8.90
CA PRO A 16 25.66 21.76 -9.27
C PRO A 16 25.44 20.70 -8.18
N VAL A 17 25.76 21.04 -6.93
CA VAL A 17 25.60 20.10 -5.80
C VAL A 17 24.13 19.73 -5.60
N VAL A 18 23.23 20.70 -5.61
CA VAL A 18 21.78 20.45 -5.51
C VAL A 18 21.29 19.57 -6.66
N THR A 19 21.78 19.81 -7.87
CA THR A 19 21.41 19.01 -9.05
C THR A 19 21.86 17.55 -8.88
N VAL A 20 23.10 17.31 -8.45
CA VAL A 20 23.61 15.95 -8.19
C VAL A 20 22.81 15.26 -7.08
N LEU A 21 22.55 15.95 -5.98
CA LEU A 21 21.74 15.40 -4.87
C LEU A 21 20.34 15.00 -5.33
N ALA A 22 19.68 15.85 -6.12
CA ALA A 22 18.35 15.57 -6.67
C ALA A 22 18.34 14.34 -7.60
N ILE A 23 19.36 14.18 -8.45
CA ILE A 23 19.49 13.00 -9.34
C ILE A 23 19.68 11.71 -8.53
N VAL A 24 20.49 11.77 -7.46
CA VAL A 24 20.71 10.62 -6.57
C VAL A 24 19.42 10.28 -5.81
N GLU A 25 18.70 11.28 -5.32
CA GLU A 25 17.42 11.09 -4.61
C GLU A 25 16.35 10.47 -5.53
N LEU A 26 16.27 10.91 -6.79
CA LEU A 26 15.45 10.25 -7.81
C LEU A 26 15.83 8.78 -8.00
N GLY A 27 17.12 8.45 -7.95
CA GLY A 27 17.60 7.06 -7.99
C GLY A 27 17.08 6.23 -6.83
N VAL A 28 17.06 6.80 -5.63
CA VAL A 28 16.49 6.16 -4.42
C VAL A 28 14.99 5.93 -4.60
N ILE A 29 14.23 6.95 -5.03
CA ILE A 29 12.77 6.86 -5.25
C ILE A 29 12.43 5.81 -6.33
N LEU A 30 13.25 5.71 -7.38
CA LEU A 30 13.07 4.76 -8.46
C LEU A 30 13.57 3.35 -8.13
N ARG A 31 14.26 3.15 -7.00
CA ARG A 31 14.89 1.89 -6.58
C ARG A 31 16.01 1.44 -7.54
N TRP A 32 16.80 2.40 -8.03
CA TRP A 32 18.01 2.17 -8.83
C TRP A 32 17.86 1.19 -10.02
N PRO A 33 16.94 1.46 -10.97
CA PRO A 33 16.90 0.65 -12.18
C PRO A 33 18.18 0.87 -13.01
N VAL A 34 18.64 -0.16 -13.72
CA VAL A 34 19.95 -0.17 -14.41
C VAL A 34 20.09 1.00 -15.40
N TRP A 35 19.03 1.34 -16.13
CA TRP A 35 19.04 2.48 -17.06
C TRP A 35 19.25 3.82 -16.34
N TRP A 36 18.71 3.98 -15.12
CA TRP A 36 18.90 5.19 -14.32
C TRP A 36 20.32 5.30 -13.81
N VAL A 37 20.95 4.19 -13.43
CA VAL A 37 22.36 4.18 -13.03
C VAL A 37 23.24 4.74 -14.15
N VAL A 38 23.03 4.28 -15.39
CA VAL A 38 23.79 4.75 -16.56
C VAL A 38 23.57 6.25 -16.79
N VAL A 39 22.31 6.70 -16.80
CA VAL A 39 21.97 8.12 -17.00
C VAL A 39 22.53 8.99 -15.87
N CYS A 40 22.35 8.58 -14.61
CA CYS A 40 22.86 9.27 -13.44
C CYS A 40 24.38 9.44 -13.51
N THR A 41 25.12 8.37 -13.83
CA THR A 41 26.57 8.44 -13.96
C THR A 41 26.98 9.40 -15.08
N ALA A 42 26.37 9.30 -16.26
CA ALA A 42 26.67 10.20 -17.38
C ALA A 42 26.42 11.67 -17.02
N VAL A 43 25.29 11.98 -16.38
CA VAL A 43 24.94 13.35 -15.99
C VAL A 43 25.87 13.87 -14.88
N CYS A 44 26.21 13.07 -13.88
CA CYS A 44 27.16 13.47 -12.85
C CYS A 44 28.55 13.76 -13.43
N VAL A 45 29.02 12.97 -14.40
CA VAL A 45 30.28 13.22 -15.11
C VAL A 45 30.23 14.56 -15.85
N LEU A 46 29.14 14.84 -16.58
CA LEU A 46 28.97 16.12 -17.29
C LEU A 46 28.94 17.32 -16.33
N ILE A 47 28.30 17.18 -15.16
CA ILE A 47 28.30 18.24 -14.14
C ILE A 47 29.71 18.48 -13.62
N VAL A 48 30.47 17.42 -13.31
CA VAL A 48 31.86 17.54 -12.84
C VAL A 48 32.76 18.14 -13.92
N GLU A 49 32.60 17.75 -15.18
CA GLU A 49 33.32 18.33 -16.32
C GLU A 49 33.01 19.82 -16.46
N GLY A 50 31.74 20.21 -16.39
CA GLY A 50 31.32 21.61 -16.41
C GLY A 50 31.92 22.42 -15.25
N MET A 51 31.97 21.85 -14.05
CA MET A 51 32.63 22.46 -12.89
C MET A 51 34.14 22.61 -13.09
N ALA A 52 34.80 21.62 -13.69
CA ALA A 52 36.24 21.66 -13.97
C ALA A 52 36.58 22.73 -15.03
N VAL A 53 35.77 22.83 -16.09
CA VAL A 53 35.89 23.89 -17.11
C VAL A 53 35.68 25.27 -16.47
N ASN A 54 34.66 25.42 -15.62
CA ASN A 54 34.42 26.68 -14.91
C ASN A 54 35.59 27.06 -14.00
N ALA A 55 36.16 26.10 -13.26
CA ALA A 55 37.33 26.32 -12.43
C ALA A 55 38.59 26.67 -13.25
N TYR A 56 38.74 26.09 -14.44
CA TYR A 56 39.83 26.43 -15.36
C TYR A 56 39.68 27.86 -15.89
N LEU A 57 38.48 28.26 -16.33
CA LEU A 57 38.18 29.62 -16.79
C LEU A 57 38.38 30.65 -15.65
N ALA A 58 37.98 30.30 -14.42
CA ALA A 58 38.20 31.12 -13.24
C ALA A 58 39.70 31.40 -12.99
N ARG A 59 40.57 30.41 -13.26
CA ARG A 59 42.02 30.56 -13.11
C ARG A 59 42.65 31.33 -14.27
N ARG A 60 42.15 31.14 -15.49
CA ARG A 60 42.71 31.71 -16.72
C ARG A 60 42.31 33.17 -16.89
N ASP A 61 41.01 33.45 -16.78
CA ASP A 61 40.41 34.71 -17.18
C ASP A 61 39.87 35.51 -15.98
N SER A 62 40.00 34.99 -14.75
CA SER A 62 39.43 35.56 -13.50
C SER A 62 37.90 35.73 -13.52
N VAL A 63 37.23 35.00 -14.42
CA VAL A 63 35.78 35.00 -14.60
C VAL A 63 35.23 33.58 -14.39
N THR A 64 34.14 33.48 -13.65
CA THR A 64 33.36 32.26 -13.41
C THR A 64 31.98 32.41 -14.02
N VAL A 65 31.21 31.32 -14.18
CA VAL A 65 29.80 31.42 -14.57
C VAL A 65 29.03 32.35 -13.63
N GLY A 66 29.31 32.30 -12.32
CA GLY A 66 28.70 33.20 -11.33
C GLY A 66 29.13 34.67 -11.42
N THR A 67 30.26 35.01 -12.06
CA THR A 67 30.79 36.39 -12.17
C THR A 67 30.85 36.95 -13.58
N ASP A 68 30.60 36.12 -14.60
CA ASP A 68 30.42 36.52 -16.01
C ASP A 68 29.09 37.27 -16.21
N ASP A 69 29.14 38.59 -16.24
CA ASP A 69 27.95 39.43 -16.45
C ASP A 69 27.58 39.56 -17.95
N ASP A 70 28.45 39.11 -18.86
CA ASP A 70 28.21 39.10 -20.31
C ASP A 70 27.42 37.85 -20.75
N GLY A 71 27.46 36.78 -19.94
CA GLY A 71 26.78 35.50 -20.17
C GLY A 71 25.62 35.14 -19.20
N PRO A 72 24.58 35.98 -18.99
CA PRO A 72 23.51 35.70 -18.03
C PRO A 72 22.65 34.47 -18.37
N ALA A 73 22.63 34.06 -19.64
CA ALA A 73 21.92 32.87 -20.10
C ALA A 73 22.45 31.58 -19.46
N LEU A 74 23.76 31.50 -19.19
CA LEU A 74 24.35 30.31 -18.60
C LEU A 74 23.99 30.17 -17.11
N ARG A 75 24.01 31.29 -16.37
CA ARG A 75 23.54 31.33 -14.97
C ARG A 75 22.09 30.90 -14.85
N THR A 76 21.22 31.45 -15.70
CA THR A 76 19.80 31.11 -15.71
C THR A 76 19.56 29.65 -16.11
N GLY A 77 20.34 29.12 -17.06
CA GLY A 77 20.30 27.70 -17.42
C GLY A 77 20.66 26.76 -16.27
N ILE A 78 21.74 27.05 -15.52
CA ILE A 78 22.16 26.26 -14.36
C ILE A 78 21.09 26.29 -13.26
N VAL A 79 20.53 27.47 -12.96
CA VAL A 79 19.46 27.61 -11.96
C VAL A 79 18.20 26.88 -12.41
N ALA A 80 17.82 26.98 -13.68
CA ALA A 80 16.66 26.30 -14.22
C ALA A 80 16.83 24.77 -14.12
N LEU A 81 18.01 24.25 -14.43
CA LEU A 81 18.32 22.83 -14.30
C LEU A 81 18.24 22.35 -12.85
N ALA A 82 18.83 23.09 -11.91
CA ALA A 82 18.77 22.76 -10.49
C ALA A 82 17.32 22.79 -9.98
N THR A 83 16.56 23.81 -10.37
CA THR A 83 15.14 23.96 -10.00
C THR A 83 14.30 22.83 -10.57
N ALA A 84 14.48 22.49 -11.86
CA ALA A 84 13.76 21.39 -12.51
C ALA A 84 14.08 20.04 -11.86
N SER A 85 15.32 19.83 -11.44
CA SER A 85 15.74 18.59 -10.76
C SER A 85 15.05 18.44 -9.40
N VAL A 86 14.98 19.50 -8.60
CA VAL A 86 14.26 19.51 -7.31
C VAL A 86 12.76 19.31 -7.52
N LEU A 87 12.16 19.96 -8.52
CA LEU A 87 10.75 19.76 -8.86
C LEU A 87 10.47 18.31 -9.29
N ALA A 88 11.36 17.69 -10.06
CA ALA A 88 11.23 16.30 -10.45
C ALA A 88 11.24 15.36 -9.23
N VAL A 89 12.13 15.59 -8.25
CA VAL A 89 12.12 14.84 -6.98
C VAL A 89 10.77 14.97 -6.29
N ALA A 90 10.25 16.20 -6.14
CA ALA A 90 8.98 16.44 -5.48
C ALA A 90 7.80 15.73 -6.18
N VAL A 91 7.71 15.84 -7.50
CA VAL A 91 6.63 15.24 -8.30
C VAL A 91 6.72 13.71 -8.29
N VAL A 92 7.90 13.15 -8.53
CA VAL A 92 8.10 11.69 -8.57
C VAL A 92 7.95 11.09 -7.18
N GLY A 93 8.48 11.73 -6.13
CA GLY A 93 8.30 11.33 -4.74
C GLY A 93 6.81 11.33 -4.34
N TYR A 94 6.08 12.40 -4.68
CA TYR A 94 4.64 12.47 -4.44
C TYR A 94 3.88 11.33 -5.14
N ALA A 95 4.19 11.07 -6.41
CA ALA A 95 3.53 10.02 -7.18
C ALA A 95 3.87 8.61 -6.67
N ARG A 96 5.09 8.39 -6.16
CA ARG A 96 5.58 7.05 -5.77
C ARG A 96 5.32 6.70 -4.31
N TRP A 97 5.13 7.67 -3.43
CA TRP A 97 4.86 7.43 -2.02
C TRP A 97 3.43 7.82 -1.65
N THR A 98 3.01 9.04 -1.99
CA THR A 98 1.76 9.60 -1.45
C THR A 98 0.51 9.04 -2.12
N LEU A 99 0.54 8.79 -3.44
CA LEU A 99 -0.61 8.19 -4.13
C LEU A 99 -0.85 6.73 -3.66
N PRO A 100 0.16 5.83 -3.65
CA PRO A 100 -0.01 4.48 -3.11
C PRO A 100 -0.42 4.47 -1.64
N ASP A 101 0.09 5.38 -0.81
CA ASP A 101 -0.30 5.46 0.60
C ASP A 101 -1.77 5.87 0.77
N ARG A 102 -2.28 6.78 -0.05
CA ARG A 102 -3.69 7.19 -0.03
C ARG A 102 -4.61 6.07 -0.50
N GLU A 103 -4.25 5.40 -1.60
CA GLU A 103 -4.99 4.24 -2.10
C GLU A 103 -4.99 3.11 -1.07
N GLY A 104 -3.83 2.81 -0.46
CA GLY A 104 -3.70 1.81 0.60
C GLY A 104 -4.53 2.15 1.84
N ASN A 105 -4.60 3.41 2.24
CA ASN A 105 -5.45 3.83 3.37
C ASN A 105 -6.95 3.73 3.05
N ALA A 106 -7.36 4.08 1.83
CA ALA A 106 -8.74 3.89 1.38
C ALA A 106 -9.09 2.39 1.32
N ASP A 107 -8.17 1.55 0.84
CA ASP A 107 -8.35 0.10 0.80
C ASP A 107 -8.40 -0.52 2.22
N ARG A 108 -7.60 -0.03 3.17
CA ARG A 108 -7.70 -0.46 4.59
C ARG A 108 -9.08 -0.15 5.17
N ALA A 109 -9.60 1.05 4.91
CA ALA A 109 -10.93 1.44 5.38
C ALA A 109 -12.01 0.56 4.73
N ALA A 110 -11.96 0.36 3.41
CA ALA A 110 -12.92 -0.47 2.69
C ALA A 110 -12.87 -1.95 3.11
N VAL A 111 -11.66 -2.52 3.28
CA VAL A 111 -11.49 -3.90 3.73
C VAL A 111 -12.01 -4.07 5.16
N THR A 112 -11.74 -3.11 6.06
CA THR A 112 -12.26 -3.15 7.44
C THR A 112 -13.78 -3.03 7.47
N ASP A 113 -14.38 -2.21 6.61
CA ASP A 113 -15.84 -2.04 6.54
C ASP A 113 -16.55 -3.28 5.98
N VAL A 114 -16.00 -3.88 4.92
CA VAL A 114 -16.48 -5.16 4.38
C VAL A 114 -16.30 -6.27 5.42
N ALA A 115 -15.18 -6.27 6.15
CA ALA A 115 -14.95 -7.20 7.24
C ALA A 115 -15.98 -7.05 8.35
N ALA A 116 -16.24 -5.82 8.79
CA ALA A 116 -17.21 -5.53 9.84
C ALA A 116 -18.61 -5.97 9.41
N THR A 117 -19.02 -5.63 8.19
CA THR A 117 -20.31 -6.01 7.59
C THR A 117 -20.46 -7.53 7.47
N VAL A 118 -19.45 -8.22 6.90
CA VAL A 118 -19.47 -9.68 6.75
C VAL A 118 -19.43 -10.34 8.11
N SER A 119 -18.60 -9.86 9.03
CA SER A 119 -18.52 -10.45 10.35
C SER A 119 -19.83 -10.24 11.12
N GLU A 120 -20.48 -9.07 11.00
CA GLU A 120 -21.78 -8.79 11.61
C GLU A 120 -22.85 -9.72 11.04
N ALA A 121 -22.84 -9.95 9.72
CA ALA A 121 -23.72 -10.91 9.05
C ALA A 121 -23.44 -12.37 9.46
N VAL A 122 -22.18 -12.73 9.74
CA VAL A 122 -21.78 -14.07 10.20
C VAL A 122 -22.13 -14.28 11.68
N VAL A 123 -22.18 -13.21 12.46
CA VAL A 123 -22.36 -13.25 13.92
C VAL A 123 -23.82 -13.13 14.35
N ASN A 124 -24.62 -12.32 13.67
CA ASN A 124 -26.06 -12.24 13.89
C ASN A 124 -26.78 -13.44 13.23
N PHE A 125 -26.59 -14.60 13.85
CA PHE A 125 -27.32 -15.82 13.59
C PHE A 125 -28.60 -15.81 14.43
N ALA A 126 -29.75 -15.57 13.78
CA ALA A 126 -31.06 -15.85 14.36
C ALA A 126 -31.53 -17.22 13.82
N PRO A 127 -31.69 -18.26 14.67
CA PRO A 127 -32.22 -19.57 14.26
C PRO A 127 -33.59 -19.50 13.58
N ASP A 128 -34.26 -18.36 13.76
CA ASP A 128 -35.64 -18.11 13.39
C ASP A 128 -35.77 -17.67 11.92
N ASN A 129 -34.67 -17.21 11.28
CA ASN A 129 -34.70 -16.70 9.90
C ASN A 129 -33.37 -16.96 9.12
N PRO A 130 -33.07 -18.23 8.81
CA PRO A 130 -31.78 -18.64 8.21
C PRO A 130 -31.54 -18.08 6.80
N ASP A 131 -32.59 -17.82 6.02
CA ASP A 131 -32.46 -17.40 4.61
C ASP A 131 -32.02 -15.94 4.45
N THR A 132 -32.38 -15.07 5.40
CA THR A 132 -32.00 -13.65 5.35
C THR A 132 -30.52 -13.43 5.62
N SER A 133 -29.95 -14.16 6.57
CA SER A 133 -28.52 -14.04 6.94
C SER A 133 -27.61 -14.61 5.85
N VAL A 134 -28.01 -15.71 5.19
CA VAL A 134 -27.25 -16.28 4.06
C VAL A 134 -27.25 -15.33 2.86
N ARG A 135 -28.40 -14.71 2.56
CA ARG A 135 -28.47 -13.73 1.46
C ARG A 135 -27.60 -12.50 1.71
N GLN A 136 -27.66 -11.92 2.91
CA GLN A 136 -26.81 -10.77 3.26
C GLN A 136 -25.31 -11.11 3.24
N ALA A 137 -24.92 -12.29 3.73
CA ALA A 137 -23.51 -12.72 3.70
C ALA A 137 -23.01 -12.96 2.27
N THR A 138 -23.84 -13.54 1.39
CA THR A 138 -23.45 -13.87 0.01
C THR A 138 -23.36 -12.65 -0.91
N GLU A 139 -24.00 -11.53 -0.58
CA GLU A 139 -23.88 -10.26 -1.32
C GLU A 139 -22.46 -9.66 -1.30
N HIS A 140 -21.65 -10.02 -0.29
CA HIS A 140 -20.27 -9.56 -0.13
C HIS A 140 -19.23 -10.64 -0.46
N MET A 141 -19.65 -11.76 -1.05
CA MET A 141 -18.77 -12.88 -1.44
C MET A 141 -18.60 -12.96 -2.96
N THR A 142 -17.52 -13.60 -3.41
CA THR A 142 -17.44 -14.02 -4.81
C THR A 142 -18.54 -15.06 -5.11
N ALA A 143 -19.02 -15.13 -6.36
CA ALA A 143 -20.09 -16.05 -6.73
C ALA A 143 -19.76 -17.53 -6.38
N THR A 144 -18.50 -17.92 -6.56
CA THR A 144 -18.01 -19.26 -6.19
C THR A 144 -18.08 -19.50 -4.69
N GLN A 145 -17.62 -18.52 -3.89
CA GLN A 145 -17.62 -18.64 -2.44
C GLN A 145 -19.04 -18.61 -1.86
N GLY A 146 -19.93 -17.78 -2.40
CA GLY A 146 -21.32 -17.72 -1.98
C GLY A 146 -22.05 -19.05 -2.18
N GLN A 147 -21.77 -19.77 -3.27
CA GLN A 147 -22.32 -21.12 -3.50
C GLN A 147 -21.79 -22.15 -2.50
N SER A 148 -20.48 -22.14 -2.21
CA SER A 148 -19.89 -23.03 -1.20
C SER A 148 -20.42 -22.75 0.20
N PHE A 149 -20.50 -21.47 0.58
CA PHE A 149 -21.06 -21.04 1.85
C PHE A 149 -22.51 -21.48 2.01
N THR A 150 -23.37 -21.25 1.01
CA THR A 150 -24.79 -21.65 1.05
C THR A 150 -24.95 -23.17 1.26
N ARG A 151 -24.14 -23.97 0.57
CA ARG A 151 -24.15 -25.44 0.68
C ARG A 151 -23.71 -25.91 2.06
N ASP A 152 -22.58 -25.41 2.56
CA ASP A 152 -22.02 -25.83 3.84
C ASP A 152 -22.91 -25.37 5.01
N PHE A 153 -23.46 -24.16 4.90
CA PHE A 153 -24.41 -23.59 5.85
C PHE A 153 -25.70 -24.42 5.93
N GLY A 154 -26.30 -24.78 4.79
CA GLY A 154 -27.51 -25.60 4.76
C GLY A 154 -27.32 -26.96 5.45
N ARG A 155 -26.15 -27.59 5.29
CA ARG A 155 -25.82 -28.86 5.94
C ARG A 155 -25.69 -28.72 7.46
N ALA A 156 -24.97 -27.68 7.92
CA ALA A 156 -24.77 -27.42 9.34
C ALA A 156 -26.09 -27.10 10.05
N THR A 157 -26.96 -26.28 9.44
CA THR A 157 -28.26 -25.93 10.01
C THR A 157 -29.19 -27.14 10.13
N ALA A 158 -29.21 -28.03 9.13
CA ALA A 158 -30.00 -29.26 9.20
C ALA A 158 -29.56 -30.16 10.37
N GLU A 159 -28.26 -30.26 10.62
CA GLU A 159 -27.71 -31.05 11.72
C GLU A 159 -28.00 -30.44 13.10
N LEU A 160 -27.84 -29.12 13.24
CA LEU A 160 -28.14 -28.39 14.48
C LEU A 160 -29.64 -28.46 14.82
N LYS A 161 -30.51 -28.32 13.82
CA LYS A 161 -31.96 -28.47 13.96
C LYS A 161 -32.33 -29.88 14.39
N ALA A 162 -31.73 -30.91 13.79
CA ALA A 162 -31.95 -32.30 14.18
C ALA A 162 -31.52 -32.59 15.63
N LYS A 163 -30.50 -31.90 16.13
CA LYS A 163 -29.96 -32.05 17.49
C LYS A 163 -30.58 -31.09 18.52
N GLY A 164 -31.44 -30.17 18.11
CA GLY A 164 -32.05 -29.18 19.00
C GLY A 164 -31.04 -28.24 19.66
N ILE A 165 -29.93 -27.94 18.96
CA ILE A 165 -28.86 -27.07 19.46
C ILE A 165 -29.03 -25.68 18.84
N SER A 166 -29.18 -24.66 19.69
CA SER A 166 -29.10 -23.26 19.28
C SER A 166 -27.67 -22.76 19.45
N GLN A 167 -27.19 -21.92 18.53
CA GLN A 167 -25.87 -21.31 18.60
C GLN A 167 -26.00 -19.81 18.34
N GLN A 168 -25.30 -19.00 19.12
CA GLN A 168 -25.18 -17.56 18.92
C GLN A 168 -23.69 -17.21 18.79
N GLY A 169 -23.34 -16.31 17.88
CA GLY A 169 -21.99 -15.77 17.73
C GLY A 169 -21.88 -14.38 18.31
N GLU A 170 -20.67 -13.94 18.61
CA GLU A 170 -20.28 -12.55 18.87
C GLU A 170 -18.89 -12.32 18.25
N ILE A 171 -18.68 -11.25 17.47
CA ILE A 171 -17.32 -10.89 17.04
C ILE A 171 -16.59 -10.37 18.27
N VAL A 172 -15.43 -10.97 18.57
CA VAL A 172 -14.52 -10.44 19.58
C VAL A 172 -13.53 -9.48 18.96
N SER A 173 -12.95 -9.81 17.80
CA SER A 173 -12.10 -8.88 17.06
C SER A 173 -11.98 -9.23 15.58
N VAL A 174 -11.60 -8.22 14.81
CA VAL A 174 -11.20 -8.34 13.39
C VAL A 174 -9.87 -7.62 13.24
N GLY A 175 -8.91 -8.23 12.55
CA GLY A 175 -7.60 -7.65 12.26
C GLY A 175 -7.14 -7.96 10.84
N ILE A 176 -6.39 -7.04 10.24
CA ILE A 176 -5.77 -7.23 8.92
C ILE A 176 -4.44 -7.94 9.12
N GLU A 177 -4.25 -9.09 8.48
CA GLU A 177 -2.98 -9.83 8.47
C GLU A 177 -2.09 -9.38 7.30
N ALA A 178 -2.68 -9.17 6.12
CA ALA A 178 -1.99 -8.70 4.93
C ALA A 178 -2.92 -7.89 4.03
N LEU A 179 -2.38 -6.87 3.35
CA LEU A 179 -3.10 -6.07 2.38
C LEU A 179 -2.20 -5.80 1.17
N GLY A 180 -2.64 -6.25 0.01
CA GLY A 180 -2.04 -5.96 -1.29
C GLY A 180 -2.98 -5.13 -2.18
N PRO A 181 -2.55 -4.78 -3.41
CA PRO A 181 -3.33 -3.93 -4.32
C PRO A 181 -4.65 -4.56 -4.80
N GLY A 182 -4.74 -5.89 -4.79
CA GLY A 182 -5.90 -6.64 -5.26
C GLY A 182 -6.37 -7.74 -4.32
N ASP A 183 -5.62 -8.07 -3.27
CA ASP A 183 -5.94 -9.15 -2.34
C ASP A 183 -5.68 -8.72 -0.89
N ALA A 184 -6.50 -9.18 0.04
CA ALA A 184 -6.34 -8.91 1.46
C ALA A 184 -6.58 -10.18 2.28
N VAL A 185 -5.92 -10.29 3.42
CA VAL A 185 -6.10 -11.37 4.38
C VAL A 185 -6.40 -10.77 5.73
N MET A 186 -7.43 -11.29 6.39
CA MET A 186 -7.85 -10.84 7.71
C MET A 186 -8.04 -12.01 8.65
N ALA A 187 -7.84 -11.76 9.93
CA ALA A 187 -8.18 -12.65 11.02
C ALA A 187 -9.43 -12.12 11.75
N THR A 188 -10.33 -13.02 12.12
CA THR A 188 -11.53 -12.71 12.89
C THR A 188 -11.67 -13.70 14.03
N LEU A 189 -11.85 -13.18 15.23
CA LEU A 189 -12.13 -13.95 16.43
C LEU A 189 -13.62 -13.88 16.70
N VAL A 190 -14.26 -15.05 16.77
CA VAL A 190 -15.69 -15.20 17.05
C VAL A 190 -15.86 -15.97 18.34
N ARG A 191 -16.58 -15.39 19.30
CA ARG A 191 -17.07 -16.11 20.48
C ARG A 191 -18.40 -16.74 20.12
N ARG A 192 -18.50 -18.05 20.21
CA ARG A 192 -19.73 -18.80 20.02
C ARG A 192 -20.27 -19.23 21.38
N THR A 193 -21.56 -19.00 21.61
CA THR A 193 -22.32 -19.57 22.72
C THR A 193 -23.28 -20.61 22.15
N SER A 194 -23.14 -21.87 22.55
CA SER A 194 -24.05 -22.95 22.17
C SER A 194 -24.94 -23.37 23.34
N VAL A 195 -26.23 -23.51 23.08
CA VAL A 195 -27.23 -23.98 24.03
C VAL A 195 -27.86 -25.26 23.48
N ALA A 196 -27.55 -26.39 24.11
CA ALA A 196 -28.22 -27.66 23.85
C ALA A 196 -29.44 -27.80 24.77
N ALA A 197 -30.48 -28.49 24.30
CA ALA A 197 -31.68 -28.74 25.10
C ALA A 197 -31.33 -29.40 26.45
N LYS A 198 -31.69 -28.74 27.56
CA LYS A 198 -31.47 -29.18 28.96
C LYS A 198 -30.01 -29.20 29.43
N THR A 199 -29.12 -28.40 28.85
CA THR A 199 -27.71 -28.27 29.30
C THR A 199 -27.34 -26.81 29.55
N ARG A 200 -26.31 -26.55 30.37
CA ARG A 200 -25.77 -25.18 30.54
C ARG A 200 -25.16 -24.68 29.21
N PRO A 201 -25.25 -23.37 28.91
CA PRO A 201 -24.58 -22.78 27.75
C PRO A 201 -23.08 -23.06 27.77
N GLU A 202 -22.53 -23.48 26.64
CA GLU A 202 -21.10 -23.68 26.44
C GLU A 202 -20.55 -22.55 25.57
N GLN A 203 -19.42 -21.96 25.98
CA GLN A 203 -18.75 -20.88 25.25
C GLN A 203 -17.46 -21.40 24.62
N SER A 204 -17.26 -21.12 23.33
CA SER A 204 -16.03 -21.41 22.60
C SER A 204 -15.58 -20.20 21.81
N VAL A 205 -14.27 -20.07 21.57
CA VAL A 205 -13.70 -19.03 20.71
C VAL A 205 -13.16 -19.70 19.46
N LEU A 206 -13.59 -19.24 18.30
CA LEU A 206 -13.13 -19.70 16.99
C LEU A 206 -12.34 -18.58 16.31
N ALA A 207 -11.21 -18.94 15.72
CA ALA A 207 -10.37 -18.05 14.94
C ALA A 207 -10.53 -18.39 13.46
N LEU A 208 -10.98 -17.42 12.67
CA LEU A 208 -11.23 -17.56 11.25
C LEU A 208 -10.32 -16.61 10.46
N ARG A 209 -9.81 -17.09 9.33
CA ARG A 209 -9.09 -16.30 8.34
C ARG A 209 -10.01 -16.07 7.14
N LEU A 210 -10.12 -14.82 6.75
CA LEU A 210 -10.88 -14.35 5.60
C LEU A 210 -9.89 -13.90 4.52
N THR A 211 -9.98 -14.47 3.33
CA THR A 211 -9.27 -13.97 2.15
C THR A 211 -10.23 -13.15 1.31
N LEU A 212 -9.85 -11.92 0.97
CA LEU A 212 -10.61 -11.02 0.12
C LEU A 212 -9.84 -10.78 -1.18
N THR A 213 -10.59 -10.57 -2.25
CA THR A 213 -10.06 -10.17 -3.56
C THR A 213 -10.85 -8.99 -4.10
N LYS A 214 -10.17 -8.08 -4.79
CA LYS A 214 -10.74 -6.87 -5.38
C LYS A 214 -11.15 -7.16 -6.81
N ARG A 215 -12.46 -7.15 -7.09
CA ARG A 215 -13.02 -7.29 -8.45
C ARG A 215 -13.84 -6.07 -8.81
N ASP A 216 -13.58 -5.50 -9.98
CA ASP A 216 -14.26 -4.30 -10.49
C ASP A 216 -14.29 -3.13 -9.48
N GLY A 217 -13.19 -2.96 -8.73
CA GLY A 217 -13.08 -1.92 -7.71
C GLY A 217 -13.78 -2.21 -6.37
N ARG A 218 -14.42 -3.38 -6.22
CA ARG A 218 -15.08 -3.81 -4.98
C ARG A 218 -14.34 -4.98 -4.31
N TRP A 219 -14.19 -4.91 -3.00
CA TRP A 219 -13.63 -5.99 -2.19
C TRP A 219 -14.69 -7.05 -1.92
N LEU A 220 -14.38 -8.31 -2.21
CA LEU A 220 -15.27 -9.46 -2.02
C LEU A 220 -14.52 -10.55 -1.27
N VAL A 221 -15.22 -11.24 -0.36
CA VAL A 221 -14.66 -12.40 0.34
C VAL A 221 -14.59 -13.57 -0.65
N ASP A 222 -13.38 -14.10 -0.83
CA ASP A 222 -13.09 -15.22 -1.72
C ASP A 222 -12.97 -16.54 -0.95
N ASN A 223 -12.52 -16.52 0.30
CA ASN A 223 -12.36 -17.72 1.12
C ASN A 223 -12.52 -17.44 2.62
N ILE A 224 -13.02 -18.44 3.35
CA ILE A 224 -13.11 -18.45 4.81
C ILE A 224 -12.54 -19.76 5.32
N ALA A 225 -11.48 -19.71 6.13
CA ALA A 225 -10.81 -20.90 6.66
C ALA A 225 -10.53 -20.77 8.16
N PRO A 226 -10.71 -21.83 8.97
CA PRO A 226 -10.23 -21.85 10.35
C PRO A 226 -8.70 -21.65 10.45
N ILE A 227 -8.25 -20.85 11.42
CA ILE A 227 -6.83 -20.53 11.62
C ILE A 227 -6.03 -21.72 12.15
N ASP A 228 -6.68 -22.68 12.83
CA ASP A 228 -6.06 -23.93 13.30
C ASP A 228 -5.61 -24.86 12.16
N ARG A 229 -5.96 -24.53 10.90
CA ARG A 229 -5.79 -25.40 9.74
C ARG A 229 -4.80 -24.87 8.69
N ILE A 230 -3.73 -24.15 9.02
CA ILE A 230 -2.75 -23.71 8.00
C ILE A 230 -1.29 -23.90 8.45
N GLY A 231 -0.83 -25.14 8.28
CA GLY A 231 0.57 -25.52 8.00
C GLY A 231 0.69 -26.45 6.79
N ALA A 232 -0.36 -26.63 5.98
CA ALA A 232 -0.45 -27.76 5.05
C ALA A 232 -1.10 -27.46 3.69
N GLN A 233 -0.91 -26.27 3.10
CA GLN A 233 -1.05 -26.14 1.64
C GLN A 233 0.08 -25.27 1.09
N VAL A 234 1.13 -25.96 0.64
CA VAL A 234 2.15 -25.43 -0.27
C VAL A 234 1.44 -25.18 -1.62
N PRO A 235 1.62 -24.00 -2.25
CA PRO A 235 1.07 -23.74 -3.57
C PRO A 235 1.61 -24.79 -4.54
N LYS A 236 0.70 -25.51 -5.22
CA LYS A 236 1.07 -26.32 -6.38
C LYS A 236 1.36 -25.36 -7.53
N ASN A 237 2.52 -25.55 -8.13
CA ASN A 237 3.03 -24.90 -9.34
C ASN A 237 1.95 -24.64 -10.40
#